data_AF-A0A938TSJ8-F1
#
_entry.id   AF-A0A938TSJ8-F1
#
_cell.length_a   1.000
_cell.length_b   1.000
_cell.length_c   1.000
_cell.angle_alpha   90.00
_cell.angle_beta   90.00
_cell.angle_gamma   90.00
#
_symmetry.space_group_name_H-M   'P 1'
#
loop_
_entity.id
_entity.type
_entity.pdbx_description
1 polymer ?
#
loop_
_entity_poly.entity_id
_entity_poly.type
_entity_poly.pdbx_seq_one_letter_code
_entity_poly.pdbx_strand_id
1 'polypeptide(L)'
;MFVFRNYYRTSIMLLMVSILSVMMSVVMADPIRSIVVTGNQRYSRGTLLTYAAIAEGDDLASDHVAQIIHNLYLTEFFDDLSVQYDLEKETLYIHVVEKPILSDIQFSGYLHFSKSEIEKSLVEYKIEVSRPFNQRSLENMIRELQKLYAIDGYYEANITYQLKKQDNGTMILVLNIDEGATARISSIHFHGNVAFPSYVLNRVISLQSSNVMTFLTAADKYSEYKLEQDCLALENYYHDNGYPAMKVVDRRIALTDEKKGIVLDLFIDEGPRQTITQIEIDAPVSVDCALPRELDLPLLWNQSAINNYDSNIRDALNLQGYVYGEIRQDRIELDNDGHVKLVYRVFPGPKYRIRNYHIRGNTLTQERIVRNFITRPEGSMYSSVDLKDLNASLSRTGLFRDVQLHPQAIAGSEIDIYLSVEEDKTKKIFATGGASNIGYMWNVGFEDRNILGTGTRSVLKYES
;
A
#
# COMPACT_ATOMS: atom_id res chain seq x y z
N MET A 1 -16.28 71.96 -50.12
CA MET A 1 -16.56 71.10 -48.94
C MET A 1 -17.56 69.98 -49.26
N PHE A 2 -17.44 69.29 -50.42
CA PHE A 2 -18.39 68.23 -50.82
C PHE A 2 -17.72 66.93 -51.28
N VAL A 3 -16.40 66.91 -51.52
CA VAL A 3 -15.71 65.71 -52.02
C VAL A 3 -15.23 64.79 -50.89
N PHE A 4 -14.96 65.31 -49.69
CA PHE A 4 -14.49 64.50 -48.56
C PHE A 4 -15.58 63.65 -47.89
N ARG A 5 -16.87 63.93 -48.11
CA ARG A 5 -17.97 63.20 -47.46
C ARG A 5 -18.28 61.85 -48.11
N ASN A 6 -17.88 61.64 -49.37
CA ASN A 6 -18.13 60.39 -50.09
C ASN A 6 -17.08 59.30 -49.81
N TYR A 7 -15.85 59.67 -49.44
CA TYR A 7 -14.80 58.72 -49.07
C TYR A 7 -15.07 58.06 -47.70
N TYR A 8 -15.64 58.80 -46.73
CA TYR A 8 -16.01 58.20 -45.45
C TYR A 8 -17.17 57.21 -45.56
N ARG A 9 -18.17 57.48 -46.41
CA ARG A 9 -19.30 56.55 -46.61
C ARG A 9 -18.86 55.26 -47.29
N THR A 10 -17.95 55.35 -48.27
CA THR A 10 -17.44 54.17 -48.99
C THR A 10 -16.48 53.34 -48.14
N SER A 11 -15.60 53.97 -47.35
CA SER A 11 -14.74 53.26 -46.40
C SER A 11 -15.51 52.58 -45.27
N ILE A 12 -16.58 53.20 -44.73
CA ILE A 12 -17.42 52.57 -43.70
C ILE A 12 -18.19 51.39 -44.30
N MET A 13 -18.66 51.48 -45.55
CA MET A 13 -19.34 50.37 -46.21
C MET A 13 -18.39 49.18 -46.46
N LEU A 14 -17.17 49.43 -46.92
CA LEU A 14 -16.15 48.38 -47.10
C LEU A 14 -15.73 47.73 -45.78
N LEU A 15 -15.62 48.51 -44.71
CA LEU A 15 -15.29 48.00 -43.38
C LEU A 15 -16.43 47.16 -42.81
N MET A 16 -17.69 47.56 -43.02
CA MET A 16 -18.87 46.74 -42.66
C MET A 16 -18.97 45.45 -43.47
N VAL A 17 -18.67 45.47 -44.78
CA VAL A 17 -18.65 44.25 -45.61
C VAL A 17 -17.51 43.31 -45.19
N SER A 18 -16.35 43.85 -44.78
CA SER A 18 -15.26 43.02 -44.24
C SER A 18 -15.63 42.38 -42.90
N ILE A 19 -16.28 43.13 -41.99
CA ILE A 19 -16.76 42.61 -40.70
C ILE A 19 -17.86 41.56 -40.92
N LEU A 20 -18.72 41.75 -41.92
CA LEU A 20 -19.75 40.78 -42.30
C LEU A 20 -19.15 39.51 -42.93
N SER A 21 -18.06 39.63 -43.69
CA SER A 21 -17.33 38.48 -44.26
C SER A 21 -16.56 37.68 -43.20
N VAL A 22 -16.05 38.34 -42.16
CA VAL A 22 -15.37 37.68 -41.03
C VAL A 22 -16.37 36.99 -40.10
N MET A 23 -17.60 37.50 -39.96
CA MET A 23 -18.68 36.80 -39.24
C MET A 23 -19.26 35.59 -39.99
N MET A 24 -18.91 35.40 -41.27
CA MET A 24 -19.38 34.27 -42.09
C MET A 24 -18.35 33.15 -42.21
N SER A 25 -17.30 33.18 -41.37
CA SER A 25 -16.63 31.95 -40.94
C SER A 25 -17.47 31.32 -39.84
N VAL A 26 -18.69 30.91 -40.19
CA VAL A 26 -19.41 29.90 -39.40
C VAL A 26 -18.47 28.71 -39.42
N VAL A 27 -17.91 28.37 -38.27
CA VAL A 27 -17.34 27.04 -38.04
C VAL A 27 -18.46 26.10 -38.48
N MET A 28 -18.32 25.50 -39.66
CA MET A 28 -19.21 24.46 -40.13
C MET A 28 -18.93 23.30 -39.19
N ALA A 29 -19.64 23.29 -38.08
CA ALA A 29 -19.72 22.12 -37.25
C ALA A 29 -20.57 21.15 -38.05
N ASP A 30 -19.97 20.03 -38.44
CA ASP A 30 -20.70 19.02 -39.19
C ASP A 30 -21.66 18.32 -38.22
N PRO A 31 -22.98 18.49 -38.35
CA PRO A 31 -23.93 17.95 -37.39
C PRO A 31 -24.06 16.44 -37.57
N ILE A 32 -24.05 15.69 -36.47
CA ILE A 32 -24.24 14.23 -36.51
C ILE A 32 -25.72 13.94 -36.73
N ARG A 33 -26.13 13.63 -37.96
CA ARG A 33 -27.53 13.25 -38.24
C ARG A 33 -27.88 11.85 -37.79
N SER A 34 -26.93 10.92 -37.83
CA SER A 34 -27.19 9.51 -37.53
C SER A 34 -25.94 8.81 -36.99
N ILE A 35 -26.14 7.89 -36.03
CA ILE A 35 -25.04 7.10 -35.45
C ILE A 35 -25.29 5.61 -35.67
N VAL A 36 -24.43 4.95 -36.43
CA VAL A 36 -24.51 3.51 -36.69
C VAL A 36 -23.48 2.78 -35.83
N VAL A 37 -23.94 1.90 -34.95
CA VAL A 37 -23.09 1.06 -34.10
C VAL A 37 -23.10 -0.36 -34.63
N THR A 38 -21.92 -0.95 -34.80
CA THR A 38 -21.74 -2.33 -35.29
C THR A 38 -20.77 -3.10 -34.40
N GLY A 39 -20.95 -4.42 -34.31
CA GLY A 39 -20.09 -5.31 -33.52
C GLY A 39 -20.46 -5.44 -32.03
N ASN A 40 -21.45 -4.66 -31.57
CA ASN A 40 -22.01 -4.81 -30.23
C ASN A 40 -22.90 -6.07 -30.15
N GLN A 41 -22.71 -6.88 -29.10
CA GLN A 41 -23.45 -8.12 -28.86
C GLN A 41 -24.15 -8.08 -27.51
N ARG A 42 -23.41 -7.76 -26.44
CA ARG A 42 -23.93 -7.72 -25.06
C ARG A 42 -24.40 -6.33 -24.68
N TYR A 43 -23.70 -5.30 -25.14
CA TYR A 43 -24.03 -3.93 -24.81
C TYR A 43 -24.97 -3.35 -25.88
N SER A 44 -26.08 -2.75 -25.43
CA SER A 44 -27.05 -2.15 -26.34
C SER A 44 -26.49 -0.87 -26.96
N ARG A 45 -26.93 -0.52 -28.17
CA ARG A 45 -26.57 0.75 -28.84
C ARG A 45 -26.72 1.97 -27.91
N GLY A 46 -27.85 2.08 -27.20
CA GLY A 46 -28.10 3.20 -26.29
C GLY A 46 -27.10 3.28 -25.13
N THR A 47 -26.65 2.13 -24.63
CA THR A 47 -25.61 2.05 -23.59
C THR A 47 -24.27 2.57 -24.12
N LEU A 48 -23.88 2.19 -25.34
CA LEU A 48 -22.65 2.69 -25.96
C LEU A 48 -22.69 4.20 -26.20
N LEU A 49 -23.83 4.73 -26.68
CA LEU A 49 -24.01 6.17 -26.88
C LEU A 49 -23.91 6.95 -25.57
N THR A 50 -24.45 6.39 -24.48
CA THR A 50 -24.35 6.98 -23.13
C THR A 50 -22.90 7.03 -22.65
N TYR A 51 -22.13 5.96 -22.83
CA TYR A 51 -20.72 5.93 -22.44
C TYR A 51 -19.82 6.78 -23.33
N ALA A 52 -20.09 6.81 -24.63
CA ALA A 52 -19.42 7.69 -25.58
C ALA A 52 -19.72 9.18 -25.32
N ALA A 53 -20.77 9.48 -24.55
CA ALA A 53 -21.28 10.82 -24.28
C ALA A 53 -21.64 11.57 -25.57
N ILE A 54 -22.37 10.90 -26.46
CA ILE A 54 -22.77 11.42 -27.77
C ILE A 54 -24.25 11.15 -28.06
N ALA A 55 -24.91 12.13 -28.66
CA ALA A 55 -26.28 12.03 -29.16
C ALA A 55 -26.38 12.41 -30.64
N GLU A 56 -27.46 11.95 -31.29
CA GLU A 56 -27.82 12.43 -32.62
C GLU A 56 -28.23 13.90 -32.53
N GLY A 57 -27.67 14.74 -33.39
CA GLY A 57 -27.82 16.20 -33.36
C GLY A 57 -26.66 16.93 -32.68
N ASP A 58 -25.68 16.23 -32.10
CA ASP A 58 -24.46 16.85 -31.60
C ASP A 58 -23.56 17.32 -32.76
N ASP A 59 -22.87 18.43 -32.52
CA ASP A 59 -21.90 19.02 -33.46
C ASP A 59 -20.56 18.28 -33.39
N LEU A 60 -20.04 17.80 -34.52
CA LEU A 60 -18.77 17.08 -34.57
C LEU A 60 -17.59 18.08 -34.64
N ALA A 61 -17.04 18.46 -33.49
CA ALA A 61 -15.75 19.15 -33.43
C ALA A 61 -14.59 18.16 -33.73
N SER A 62 -13.44 18.66 -34.19
CA SER A 62 -12.24 17.85 -34.52
C SER A 62 -11.81 16.92 -33.38
N ASP A 63 -12.08 17.31 -32.14
CA ASP A 63 -11.60 16.62 -30.95
C ASP A 63 -12.64 15.61 -30.40
N HIS A 64 -13.90 15.69 -30.86
CA HIS A 64 -14.97 14.81 -30.37
C HIS A 64 -14.72 13.34 -30.71
N VAL A 65 -14.14 13.01 -31.86
CA VAL A 65 -13.84 11.62 -32.22
C VAL A 65 -12.82 11.01 -31.25
N ALA A 66 -11.77 11.75 -30.90
CA ALA A 66 -10.77 11.30 -29.92
C ALA A 66 -11.40 11.14 -28.52
N GLN A 67 -12.27 12.07 -28.13
CA GLN A 67 -12.99 12.02 -26.86
C GLN A 67 -13.91 10.80 -26.76
N ILE A 68 -14.63 10.46 -27.84
CA ILE A 68 -15.50 9.28 -27.91
C ILE A 68 -14.69 8.00 -27.76
N ILE A 69 -13.59 7.88 -28.50
CA ILE A 69 -12.67 6.74 -28.40
C ILE A 69 -12.13 6.64 -26.97
N HIS A 70 -11.70 7.75 -26.38
CA HIS A 70 -11.18 7.80 -25.01
C HIS A 70 -12.22 7.34 -23.99
N ASN A 71 -13.45 7.88 -24.05
CA ASN A 71 -14.53 7.54 -23.13
C ASN A 71 -14.93 6.06 -23.23
N LEU A 72 -15.02 5.52 -24.45
CA LEU A 72 -15.31 4.10 -24.66
C LEU A 72 -14.16 3.21 -24.19
N TYR A 73 -12.91 3.63 -24.37
CA TYR A 73 -11.74 2.88 -23.90
C TYR A 73 -11.66 2.82 -22.36
N LEU A 74 -12.04 3.91 -21.67
CA LEU A 74 -12.11 3.97 -20.20
C LEU A 74 -13.11 2.97 -19.59
N THR A 75 -14.11 2.51 -20.36
CA THR A 75 -15.03 1.46 -19.89
C THR A 75 -14.37 0.09 -19.75
N GLU A 76 -13.21 -0.12 -20.39
CA GLU A 76 -12.48 -1.40 -20.47
C GLU A 76 -13.27 -2.56 -21.11
N PHE A 77 -14.46 -2.32 -21.67
CA PHE A 77 -15.35 -3.36 -22.22
C PHE A 77 -15.00 -3.81 -23.64
N PHE A 78 -14.16 -3.07 -24.36
CA PHE A 78 -13.88 -3.29 -25.78
C PHE A 78 -12.39 -3.57 -26.00
N ASP A 79 -12.09 -4.54 -26.86
CA ASP A 79 -10.74 -4.94 -27.25
C ASP A 79 -10.21 -4.06 -28.39
N ASP A 80 -11.09 -3.76 -29.34
CA ASP A 80 -10.83 -2.89 -30.49
C ASP A 80 -12.01 -1.95 -30.74
N LEU A 81 -11.70 -0.73 -31.17
CA LEU A 81 -12.64 0.37 -31.35
C LEU A 81 -12.21 1.19 -32.57
N SER A 82 -13.10 1.31 -33.56
CA SER A 82 -12.90 2.23 -34.68
C SER A 82 -14.10 3.14 -34.85
N VAL A 83 -13.84 4.45 -34.90
CA VAL A 83 -14.85 5.48 -35.12
C VAL A 83 -14.52 6.18 -36.42
N GLN A 84 -15.48 6.18 -37.35
CA GLN A 84 -15.35 6.80 -38.67
C GLN A 84 -16.54 7.71 -38.91
N TYR A 85 -16.29 8.91 -39.43
CA TYR A 85 -17.34 9.86 -39.79
C TYR A 85 -17.44 9.99 -41.31
N ASP A 86 -18.64 9.81 -41.87
CA ASP A 86 -18.93 9.98 -43.28
C ASP A 86 -19.53 11.37 -43.52
N LEU A 87 -18.72 12.27 -44.07
CA LEU A 87 -19.07 13.67 -44.36
C LEU A 87 -20.20 13.82 -45.36
N GLU A 88 -20.37 12.88 -46.31
CA GLU A 88 -21.41 12.98 -47.34
C GLU A 88 -22.79 12.59 -46.81
N LYS A 89 -22.83 11.72 -45.80
CA LYS A 89 -24.07 11.19 -45.20
C LYS A 89 -24.37 11.76 -43.82
N GLU A 90 -23.46 12.54 -43.25
CA GLU A 90 -23.54 13.06 -41.89
C GLU A 90 -23.77 11.92 -40.87
N THR A 91 -23.10 10.78 -41.09
CA THR A 91 -23.26 9.55 -40.31
C THR A 91 -21.96 9.18 -39.59
N LEU A 92 -22.05 8.94 -38.28
CA LEU A 92 -20.96 8.40 -37.47
C LEU A 92 -21.06 6.88 -37.37
N TYR A 93 -20.05 6.17 -37.86
CA TYR A 93 -19.92 4.72 -37.74
C TYR A 93 -19.01 4.38 -36.58
N ILE A 94 -19.54 3.66 -35.60
CA ILE A 94 -18.79 3.13 -34.46
C ILE A 94 -18.78 1.61 -34.62
N HIS A 95 -17.62 1.05 -34.89
CA HIS A 95 -17.41 -0.39 -34.89
C HIS A 95 -16.65 -0.77 -33.62
N VAL A 96 -17.22 -1.71 -32.86
CA VAL A 96 -16.66 -2.17 -31.59
C VAL A 96 -16.43 -3.67 -31.62
N VAL A 97 -15.35 -4.11 -31.00
CA VAL A 97 -15.11 -5.53 -30.69
C VAL A 97 -15.18 -5.68 -29.18
N GLU A 98 -16.25 -6.27 -28.68
CA GLU A 98 -16.42 -6.51 -27.24
C GLU A 98 -15.33 -7.46 -26.71
N LYS A 99 -14.81 -7.16 -25.51
CA LYS A 99 -13.90 -8.07 -24.83
C LYS A 99 -14.63 -9.35 -24.45
N PRO A 100 -13.97 -10.50 -24.59
CA PRO A 100 -14.54 -11.76 -24.14
C PRO A 100 -14.68 -11.77 -22.62
N ILE A 101 -15.74 -12.40 -22.12
CA ILE A 101 -15.98 -12.53 -20.68
C ILE A 101 -15.49 -13.90 -20.20
N LEU A 102 -14.85 -13.93 -19.04
CA LEU A 102 -14.45 -15.19 -18.40
C LEU A 102 -15.66 -15.96 -17.92
N SER A 103 -15.88 -17.17 -18.44
CA SER A 103 -16.93 -18.08 -17.96
C SER A 103 -16.46 -18.96 -16.81
N ASP A 104 -15.19 -19.36 -16.83
CA ASP A 104 -14.59 -20.26 -15.84
C ASP A 104 -13.07 -20.05 -15.80
N ILE A 105 -12.46 -20.34 -14.64
CA ILE A 105 -11.02 -20.30 -14.43
C ILE A 105 -10.59 -21.66 -13.90
N GLN A 106 -9.79 -22.37 -14.68
CA GLN A 106 -9.29 -23.70 -14.36
C GLN A 106 -7.82 -23.62 -14.00
N PHE A 107 -7.45 -24.29 -12.92
CA PHE A 107 -6.08 -24.36 -12.44
C PHE A 107 -5.58 -25.79 -12.57
N SER A 108 -4.33 -25.96 -12.98
CA SER A 108 -3.62 -27.24 -12.95
C SER A 108 -2.21 -27.06 -12.39
N GLY A 109 -1.69 -28.09 -11.73
CA GLY A 109 -0.32 -28.12 -11.21
C GLY A 109 -0.04 -27.26 -9.97
N TYR A 110 -1.08 -26.81 -9.26
CA TYR A 110 -0.95 -26.14 -7.95
C TYR A 110 -0.87 -27.18 -6.83
N LEU A 111 0.30 -27.33 -6.22
CA LEU A 111 0.54 -28.22 -5.07
C LEU A 111 0.90 -27.44 -3.81
N HIS A 112 1.63 -26.33 -3.96
CA HIS A 112 2.12 -25.50 -2.86
C HIS A 112 1.07 -24.49 -2.38
N PHE A 113 0.49 -23.70 -3.29
CA PHE A 113 -0.59 -22.77 -2.94
C PHE A 113 -1.97 -23.41 -3.15
N SER A 114 -2.88 -23.16 -2.22
CA SER A 114 -4.27 -23.58 -2.34
C SER A 114 -4.98 -22.81 -3.46
N LYS A 115 -6.00 -23.45 -4.06
CA LYS A 115 -6.85 -22.81 -5.07
C LYS A 115 -7.39 -21.45 -4.60
N SER A 116 -7.82 -21.34 -3.33
CA SER A 116 -8.35 -20.10 -2.79
C SER A 116 -7.33 -18.97 -2.66
N GLU A 117 -6.05 -19.28 -2.47
CA GLU A 117 -4.99 -18.26 -2.40
C GLU A 117 -4.70 -17.70 -3.79
N ILE A 118 -4.64 -18.58 -4.79
CA ILE A 118 -4.46 -18.18 -6.19
C ILE A 118 -5.67 -17.36 -6.66
N GLU A 119 -6.90 -17.77 -6.31
CA GLU A 119 -8.12 -17.02 -6.62
C GLU A 119 -8.14 -15.62 -5.99
N LYS A 120 -7.64 -15.47 -4.75
CA LYS A 120 -7.52 -14.13 -4.13
C LYS A 120 -6.59 -13.23 -4.93
N SER A 121 -5.46 -13.75 -5.41
CA SER A 121 -4.55 -12.97 -6.26
C SER A 121 -5.21 -12.57 -7.58
N LEU A 122 -6.04 -13.43 -8.18
CA LEU A 122 -6.79 -13.09 -9.39
C LEU A 122 -7.81 -11.96 -9.17
N VAL A 123 -8.54 -12.00 -8.05
CA VAL A 123 -9.51 -10.96 -7.67
C VAL A 123 -8.83 -9.59 -7.51
N GLU A 124 -7.65 -9.55 -6.90
CA GLU A 124 -6.87 -8.31 -6.74
C GLU A 124 -6.52 -7.66 -8.09
N TYR A 125 -6.25 -8.47 -9.11
CA TYR A 125 -5.99 -8.03 -10.48
C TYR A 125 -7.24 -7.87 -11.35
N LYS A 126 -8.44 -7.92 -10.74
CA LYS A 126 -9.76 -7.83 -11.39
C LYS A 126 -10.04 -8.94 -12.41
N ILE A 127 -9.41 -10.10 -12.24
CA ILE A 127 -9.60 -11.27 -13.11
C ILE A 127 -10.61 -12.20 -12.42
N GLU A 128 -11.88 -12.05 -12.77
CA GLU A 128 -12.98 -12.79 -12.14
C GLU A 128 -13.90 -13.40 -13.19
N VAL A 129 -14.57 -14.47 -12.81
CA VAL A 129 -15.68 -15.03 -13.60
C VAL A 129 -16.76 -13.97 -13.77
N SER A 130 -17.36 -13.92 -14.96
CA SER A 130 -18.36 -12.92 -15.38
C SER A 130 -17.83 -11.50 -15.57
N ARG A 131 -16.51 -11.27 -15.54
CA ARG A 131 -15.91 -9.98 -15.93
C ARG A 131 -15.24 -10.02 -17.32
N PRO A 132 -15.15 -8.86 -18.00
CA PRO A 132 -14.34 -8.72 -19.22
C PRO A 132 -12.88 -9.12 -18.96
N PHE A 133 -12.34 -9.95 -19.83
CA PHE A 133 -10.96 -10.41 -19.72
C PHE A 133 -9.97 -9.33 -20.18
N ASN A 134 -8.93 -9.08 -19.39
CA ASN A 134 -7.83 -8.19 -19.75
C ASN A 134 -6.50 -8.96 -19.74
N GLN A 135 -5.90 -9.13 -20.91
CA GLN A 135 -4.64 -9.86 -21.05
C GLN A 135 -3.49 -9.21 -20.28
N ARG A 136 -3.41 -7.86 -20.26
CA ARG A 136 -2.35 -7.15 -19.54
C ARG A 136 -2.43 -7.39 -18.03
N SER A 137 -3.66 -7.39 -17.49
CA SER A 137 -3.88 -7.72 -16.08
C SER A 137 -3.47 -9.16 -15.78
N LEU A 138 -3.76 -10.11 -16.69
CA LEU A 138 -3.33 -11.50 -16.55
C LEU A 138 -1.81 -11.64 -16.53
N GLU A 139 -1.10 -11.00 -17.46
CA GLU A 139 0.36 -11.05 -17.52
C GLU A 139 1.02 -10.42 -16.27
N ASN A 140 0.45 -9.31 -15.77
CA ASN A 140 0.88 -8.72 -14.49
C ASN A 140 0.68 -9.69 -13.33
N MET A 141 -0.51 -10.29 -13.24
CA MET A 141 -0.84 -11.26 -12.19
C MET A 141 0.08 -12.48 -12.26
N ILE A 142 0.34 -13.04 -13.45
CA ILE A 142 1.26 -14.16 -13.65
C ILE A 142 2.65 -13.80 -13.13
N ARG A 143 3.17 -12.62 -13.46
CA ARG A 143 4.48 -12.16 -12.95
C ARG A 143 4.50 -12.05 -11.44
N GLU A 144 3.46 -11.50 -10.82
CA GLU A 144 3.40 -11.42 -9.36
C GLU A 144 3.26 -12.81 -8.72
N LEU A 145 2.45 -13.70 -9.29
CA LEU A 145 2.33 -15.06 -8.80
C LEU A 145 3.66 -15.82 -8.92
N GLN A 146 4.39 -15.64 -10.02
CA GLN A 146 5.75 -16.18 -10.17
C GLN A 146 6.72 -15.63 -9.10
N LYS A 147 6.63 -14.33 -8.79
CA LYS A 147 7.42 -13.74 -7.69
C LYS A 147 7.04 -14.36 -6.33
N LEU A 148 5.75 -14.60 -6.06
CA LEU A 148 5.30 -15.25 -4.83
C LEU A 148 5.87 -16.68 -4.72
N TYR A 149 5.83 -17.45 -5.80
CA TYR A 149 6.49 -18.77 -5.84
C TYR A 149 8.00 -18.65 -5.60
N ALA A 150 8.68 -17.67 -6.21
CA ALA A 150 10.10 -17.43 -5.98
C ALA A 150 10.42 -17.03 -4.53
N ILE A 151 9.57 -16.23 -3.88
CA ILE A 151 9.68 -15.86 -2.46
C ILE A 151 9.59 -17.11 -1.56
N ASP A 152 8.80 -18.11 -1.94
CA ASP A 152 8.66 -19.38 -1.21
C ASP A 152 9.69 -20.45 -1.61
N GLY A 153 10.57 -20.11 -2.55
CA GLY A 153 11.74 -20.89 -2.96
C GLY A 153 11.55 -21.80 -4.17
N TYR A 154 10.50 -21.55 -4.95
CA TYR A 154 10.25 -22.16 -6.25
C TYR A 154 10.73 -21.21 -7.37
N TYR A 155 12.06 -21.05 -7.48
CA TYR A 155 12.69 -20.15 -8.45
C TYR A 155 12.55 -20.63 -9.91
N GLU A 156 12.32 -21.93 -10.12
CA GLU A 156 12.03 -22.52 -11.44
C GLU A 156 10.53 -22.51 -11.77
N ALA A 157 9.69 -21.92 -10.92
CA ALA A 157 8.25 -21.91 -11.14
C ALA A 157 7.89 -21.20 -12.45
N ASN A 158 7.26 -21.94 -13.35
CA ASN A 158 6.80 -21.44 -14.63
C ASN A 158 5.28 -21.54 -14.71
N ILE A 159 4.64 -20.39 -14.91
CA ILE A 159 3.18 -20.30 -15.00
C ILE A 159 2.82 -19.98 -16.44
N THR A 160 2.14 -20.92 -17.07
CA THR A 160 1.65 -20.77 -18.44
C THR A 160 0.12 -20.68 -18.45
N TYR A 161 -0.43 -20.03 -19.46
CA TYR A 161 -1.88 -19.89 -19.59
C TYR A 161 -2.36 -20.27 -21.00
N GLN A 162 -3.59 -20.76 -21.07
CA GLN A 162 -4.29 -21.04 -22.32
C GLN A 162 -5.68 -20.43 -22.27
N LEU A 163 -6.06 -19.72 -23.33
CA LEU A 163 -7.38 -19.12 -23.48
C LEU A 163 -8.20 -19.97 -24.45
N LYS A 164 -9.27 -20.59 -23.95
CA LYS A 164 -10.20 -21.37 -24.78
C LYS A 164 -11.44 -20.52 -25.06
N LYS A 165 -11.54 -19.98 -26.27
CA LYS A 165 -12.73 -19.23 -26.72
C LYS A 165 -13.92 -20.18 -26.89
N GLN A 166 -15.11 -19.71 -26.53
CA GLN A 166 -16.38 -20.40 -26.71
C GLN A 166 -17.27 -19.64 -27.70
N ASP A 167 -18.22 -20.34 -28.32
CA ASP A 167 -19.03 -19.82 -29.44
C ASP A 167 -19.96 -18.64 -29.06
N ASN A 168 -20.20 -18.44 -27.77
CA ASN A 168 -21.06 -17.40 -27.18
C ASN A 168 -20.28 -16.12 -26.77
N GLY A 169 -19.03 -15.96 -27.23
CA GLY A 169 -18.18 -14.84 -26.85
C GLY A 169 -17.70 -14.88 -25.39
N THR A 170 -17.84 -16.01 -24.69
CA THR A 170 -17.12 -16.26 -23.43
C THR A 170 -15.82 -17.01 -23.69
N MET A 171 -14.96 -17.05 -22.67
CA MET A 171 -13.73 -17.83 -22.70
C MET A 171 -13.45 -18.49 -21.35
N ILE A 172 -12.78 -19.63 -21.40
CA ILE A 172 -12.22 -20.31 -20.24
C ILE A 172 -10.72 -20.00 -20.18
N LEU A 173 -10.27 -19.50 -19.04
CA LEU A 173 -8.85 -19.34 -18.73
C LEU A 173 -8.35 -20.63 -18.06
N VAL A 174 -7.36 -21.28 -18.66
CA VAL A 174 -6.67 -22.42 -18.07
C VAL A 174 -5.28 -21.97 -17.67
N LEU A 175 -4.99 -21.96 -16.38
CA LEU A 175 -3.68 -21.68 -15.80
C LEU A 175 -2.99 -23.00 -15.46
N ASN A 176 -1.83 -23.23 -16.07
CA ASN A 176 -0.98 -24.38 -15.78
C ASN A 176 0.26 -23.88 -15.04
N ILE A 177 0.39 -24.32 -13.79
CA ILE A 177 1.48 -23.97 -12.90
C ILE A 177 2.43 -25.16 -12.87
N ASP A 178 3.65 -24.96 -13.33
CA ASP A 178 4.75 -25.88 -13.08
C ASP A 178 5.61 -25.28 -11.98
N GLU A 179 5.55 -25.83 -10.77
CA GLU A 179 6.26 -25.27 -9.61
C GLU A 179 7.78 -25.50 -9.70
N GLY A 180 8.23 -26.46 -10.52
CA GLY A 180 9.65 -26.83 -10.62
C GLY A 180 10.21 -27.45 -9.34
N ALA A 181 11.52 -27.66 -9.30
CA ALA A 181 12.18 -28.21 -8.12
C ALA A 181 12.53 -27.10 -7.11
N THR A 182 12.28 -27.34 -5.82
CA THR A 182 12.77 -26.44 -4.77
C THR A 182 14.29 -26.55 -4.65
N ALA A 183 14.99 -25.42 -4.70
CA ALA A 183 16.40 -25.37 -4.34
C ALA A 183 16.54 -25.40 -2.82
N ARG A 184 17.31 -26.37 -2.32
CA ARG A 184 17.63 -26.47 -0.89
C ARG A 184 19.04 -26.01 -0.61
N ILE A 185 19.21 -25.24 0.45
CA ILE A 185 20.50 -24.72 0.89
C ILE A 185 21.25 -25.85 1.58
N SER A 186 22.34 -26.29 0.95
CA SER A 186 23.23 -27.31 1.50
C SER A 186 24.15 -26.74 2.56
N SER A 187 24.76 -25.59 2.29
CA SER A 187 25.66 -24.91 3.22
C SER A 187 25.63 -23.40 3.02
N ILE A 188 25.92 -22.68 4.12
CA ILE A 188 26.08 -21.23 4.14
C ILE A 188 27.48 -20.94 4.69
N HIS A 189 28.25 -20.15 3.95
CA HIS A 189 29.60 -19.75 4.29
C HIS A 189 29.66 -18.24 4.40
N PHE A 190 30.26 -17.76 5.48
CA PHE A 190 30.54 -16.35 5.70
C PHE A 190 32.03 -16.12 5.51
N HIS A 191 32.38 -15.11 4.74
CA HIS A 191 33.74 -14.70 4.46
C HIS A 191 33.93 -13.26 4.93
N GLY A 192 35.08 -12.95 5.53
CA GLY A 192 35.41 -11.61 6.03
C GLY A 192 34.92 -11.33 7.46
N ASN A 193 34.21 -12.27 8.10
CA ASN A 193 33.83 -12.15 9.50
C ASN A 193 35.01 -12.45 10.43
N VAL A 194 35.36 -11.50 11.29
CA VAL A 194 36.46 -11.61 12.28
C VAL A 194 35.93 -11.34 13.68
N ALA A 195 35.05 -10.35 13.83
CA ALA A 195 34.44 -9.97 15.10
C ALA A 195 33.50 -11.05 15.65
N PHE A 196 32.67 -11.63 14.79
CA PHE A 196 31.72 -12.67 15.17
C PHE A 196 32.01 -13.98 14.43
N PRO A 197 32.00 -15.12 15.14
CA PRO A 197 32.17 -16.41 14.52
C PRO A 197 30.92 -16.80 13.72
N SER A 198 31.10 -17.56 12.63
CA SER A 198 30.03 -17.90 11.66
C SER A 198 28.82 -18.59 12.27
N TYR A 199 28.97 -19.31 13.40
CA TYR A 199 27.85 -19.93 14.10
C TYR A 199 26.90 -18.91 14.75
N VAL A 200 27.39 -17.71 15.10
CA VAL A 200 26.55 -16.61 15.61
C VAL A 200 25.76 -16.02 14.46
N LEU A 201 26.42 -15.76 13.34
CA LEU A 201 25.77 -15.21 12.13
C LEU A 201 24.68 -16.13 11.60
N ASN A 202 24.92 -17.45 11.60
CA ASN A 202 23.91 -18.47 11.25
C ASN A 202 22.66 -18.47 12.15
N ARG A 203 22.70 -17.88 13.36
CA ARG A 203 21.53 -17.74 14.24
C ARG A 203 20.78 -16.42 14.03
N VAL A 204 21.42 -15.45 13.40
CA VAL A 204 20.83 -14.13 13.09
C VAL A 204 19.95 -14.24 11.84
N ILE A 205 20.41 -15.00 10.84
CA ILE A 205 19.68 -15.22 9.59
C ILE A 205 18.56 -16.25 9.72
N SER A 206 17.53 -16.10 8.90
CA SER A 206 16.39 -17.02 8.84
C SER A 206 16.66 -18.24 7.96
N LEU A 207 17.45 -18.10 6.90
CA LEU A 207 17.89 -19.20 6.05
C LEU A 207 18.88 -20.10 6.79
N GLN A 208 18.69 -21.41 6.67
CA GLN A 208 19.52 -22.39 7.35
C GLN A 208 19.96 -23.49 6.38
N SER A 209 21.14 -24.06 6.62
CA SER A 209 21.55 -25.30 5.94
C SER A 209 20.60 -26.44 6.30
N SER A 210 20.25 -27.29 5.32
CA SER A 210 19.41 -28.47 5.53
C SER A 210 19.88 -29.30 6.72
N ASN A 211 18.99 -29.50 7.70
CA ASN A 211 19.21 -30.31 8.89
C ASN A 211 17.94 -31.11 9.25
N VAL A 212 18.01 -31.94 10.30
CA VAL A 212 16.85 -32.78 10.71
C VAL A 212 15.67 -31.98 11.28
N MET A 213 15.81 -30.68 11.54
CA MET A 213 14.73 -29.80 12.01
C MET A 213 14.14 -28.93 10.88
N THR A 214 14.88 -28.70 9.79
CA THR A 214 14.44 -27.85 8.67
C THR A 214 13.27 -28.48 7.89
N PHE A 215 13.00 -29.78 8.04
CA PHE A 215 11.81 -30.40 7.44
C PHE A 215 10.50 -29.77 7.93
N LEU A 216 10.48 -29.28 9.18
CA LEU A 216 9.28 -28.67 9.78
C LEU A 216 9.21 -27.17 9.50
N THR A 217 10.36 -26.47 9.54
CA THR A 217 10.43 -25.01 9.38
C THR A 217 10.55 -24.56 7.93
N ALA A 218 10.93 -25.45 7.01
CA ALA A 218 11.28 -25.13 5.62
C ALA A 218 12.33 -24.00 5.49
N ALA A 219 13.17 -23.82 6.51
CA ALA A 219 14.20 -22.78 6.56
C ALA A 219 15.37 -23.06 5.60
N ASP A 220 15.44 -24.26 5.02
CA ASP A 220 16.43 -24.66 4.04
C ASP A 220 16.01 -24.41 2.59
N LYS A 221 14.80 -23.91 2.34
CA LYS A 221 14.38 -23.50 0.99
C LYS A 221 14.99 -22.16 0.63
N TYR A 222 15.81 -22.14 -0.43
CA TYR A 222 16.40 -20.91 -0.93
C TYR A 222 15.34 -19.96 -1.45
N SER A 223 15.42 -18.68 -1.06
CA SER A 223 14.59 -17.61 -1.59
C SER A 223 15.40 -16.33 -1.63
N GLU A 224 15.41 -15.65 -2.78
CA GLU A 224 16.12 -14.38 -2.94
C GLU A 224 15.61 -13.33 -1.96
N TYR A 225 14.29 -13.29 -1.74
CA TYR A 225 13.67 -12.35 -0.82
C TYR A 225 14.12 -12.60 0.63
N LYS A 226 14.14 -13.87 1.07
CA LYS A 226 14.63 -14.21 2.42
C LYS A 226 16.11 -13.89 2.56
N LEU A 227 16.90 -14.14 1.52
CA LEU A 227 18.31 -13.79 1.50
C LEU A 227 18.52 -12.28 1.71
N GLU A 228 17.74 -11.44 1.04
CA GLU A 228 17.80 -9.98 1.21
C GLU A 228 17.43 -9.55 2.64
N GLN A 229 16.38 -10.13 3.21
CA GLN A 229 16.01 -9.87 4.61
C GLN A 229 17.10 -10.33 5.58
N ASP A 230 17.73 -11.47 5.31
CA ASP A 230 18.83 -12.00 6.11
C ASP A 230 20.08 -11.14 6.04
N CYS A 231 20.43 -10.59 4.87
CA CYS A 231 21.50 -9.61 4.73
C CYS A 231 21.23 -8.35 5.57
N LEU A 232 20.01 -7.81 5.52
CA LEU A 232 19.61 -6.69 6.36
C LEU A 232 19.64 -7.05 7.86
N ALA A 233 19.25 -8.27 8.23
CA ALA A 233 19.32 -8.74 9.61
C ALA A 233 20.76 -8.84 10.12
N LEU A 234 21.70 -9.29 9.26
CA LEU A 234 23.13 -9.28 9.56
C LEU A 234 23.64 -7.85 9.74
N GLU A 235 23.32 -6.95 8.82
CA GLU A 235 23.70 -5.53 8.92
C GLU A 235 23.21 -4.91 10.22
N ASN A 236 21.92 -5.08 10.53
CA ASN A 236 21.33 -4.60 11.78
C ASN A 236 22.01 -5.22 13.01
N TYR A 237 22.31 -6.52 12.99
CA TYR A 237 23.01 -7.17 14.09
C TYR A 237 24.41 -6.57 14.33
N TYR A 238 25.18 -6.32 13.26
CA TYR A 238 26.49 -5.68 13.36
C TYR A 238 26.38 -4.21 13.81
N HIS A 239 25.42 -3.48 13.26
CA HIS A 239 25.11 -2.10 13.66
C HIS A 239 24.67 -2.00 15.13
N ASP A 240 24.03 -3.03 15.68
CA ASP A 240 23.66 -3.07 17.09
C ASP A 240 24.81 -3.49 18.02
N ASN A 241 25.90 -4.04 17.47
CA ASN A 241 27.05 -4.54 18.23
C ASN A 241 28.36 -3.77 17.99
N GLY A 242 28.29 -2.53 17.51
CA GLY A 242 29.44 -1.63 17.44
C GLY A 242 29.98 -1.35 16.05
N TYR A 243 29.38 -1.87 14.98
CA TYR A 243 29.93 -1.81 13.62
C TYR A 243 29.00 -1.03 12.68
N PRO A 244 29.01 0.32 12.69
CA PRO A 244 28.10 1.14 11.89
C PRO A 244 28.40 1.13 10.38
N ALA A 245 29.62 0.77 9.99
CA ALA A 245 30.03 0.74 8.58
C ALA A 245 29.95 -0.66 7.96
N MET A 246 29.45 -1.65 8.70
CA MET A 246 29.34 -3.01 8.22
C MET A 246 28.38 -3.07 7.02
N LYS A 247 28.75 -3.86 6.01
CA LYS A 247 27.91 -4.13 4.84
C LYS A 247 28.20 -5.50 4.25
N VAL A 248 27.21 -6.07 3.57
CA VAL A 248 27.41 -7.25 2.71
C VAL A 248 27.95 -6.78 1.34
N VAL A 249 29.16 -7.20 0.99
CA VAL A 249 29.88 -6.73 -0.21
C VAL A 249 29.47 -7.52 -1.46
N ASP A 250 29.36 -8.84 -1.32
CA ASP A 250 29.06 -9.75 -2.43
C ASP A 250 28.29 -10.97 -1.93
N ARG A 251 27.42 -11.51 -2.79
CA ARG A 251 26.63 -12.73 -2.54
C ARG A 251 26.82 -13.67 -3.72
N ARG A 252 27.37 -14.86 -3.45
CA ARG A 252 27.58 -15.88 -4.47
C ARG A 252 26.74 -17.10 -4.18
N ILE A 253 26.09 -17.57 -5.23
CA ILE A 253 25.20 -18.72 -5.21
C ILE A 253 25.83 -19.74 -6.14
N ALA A 254 26.26 -20.86 -5.59
CA ALA A 254 26.80 -21.98 -6.35
C ALA A 254 25.85 -23.17 -6.27
N LEU A 255 25.65 -23.85 -7.39
CA LEU A 255 24.95 -25.13 -7.42
C LEU A 255 25.93 -26.24 -7.07
N THR A 256 25.55 -27.12 -6.15
CA THR A 256 26.33 -28.32 -5.83
C THR A 256 26.43 -29.22 -7.08
N ASP A 257 27.52 -29.97 -7.22
CA ASP A 257 27.79 -30.85 -8.38
C ASP A 257 26.65 -31.84 -8.70
N GLU A 258 25.87 -32.23 -7.68
CA GLU A 258 24.68 -33.09 -7.83
C GLU A 258 23.42 -32.36 -8.32
N LYS A 259 23.47 -31.05 -8.57
CA LYS A 259 22.36 -30.16 -8.95
C LYS A 259 21.11 -30.22 -8.05
N LYS A 260 21.28 -30.68 -6.80
CA LYS A 260 20.19 -30.83 -5.81
C LYS A 260 20.27 -29.85 -4.66
N GLY A 261 21.36 -29.08 -4.57
CA GLY A 261 21.65 -28.19 -3.47
C GLY A 261 22.28 -26.89 -3.92
N ILE A 262 22.05 -25.84 -3.14
CA ILE A 262 22.67 -24.52 -3.28
C ILE A 262 23.68 -24.33 -2.15
N VAL A 263 24.86 -23.83 -2.49
CA VAL A 263 25.85 -23.30 -1.55
C VAL A 263 25.78 -21.78 -1.63
N LEU A 264 25.63 -21.14 -0.47
CA LEU A 264 25.54 -19.69 -0.35
C LEU A 264 26.81 -19.15 0.31
N ASP A 265 27.56 -18.34 -0.43
CA ASP A 265 28.75 -17.64 0.06
C ASP A 265 28.45 -16.15 0.22
N LEU A 266 28.55 -15.66 1.46
CA LEU A 266 28.31 -14.26 1.83
C LEU A 266 29.63 -13.59 2.19
N PHE A 267 30.00 -12.55 1.45
CA PHE A 267 31.20 -11.76 1.70
C PHE A 267 30.82 -10.51 2.49
N ILE A 268 31.36 -10.39 3.69
CA ILE A 268 31.06 -9.32 4.64
C ILE A 268 32.29 -8.43 4.80
N ASP A 269 32.06 -7.12 4.84
CA ASP A 269 33.02 -6.13 5.31
C ASP A 269 32.49 -5.55 6.62
N GLU A 270 33.13 -5.90 7.75
CA GLU A 270 32.67 -5.50 9.09
C GLU A 270 32.89 -4.01 9.35
N GLY A 271 33.90 -3.40 8.71
CA GLY A 271 34.35 -2.04 9.04
C GLY A 271 34.92 -1.91 10.46
N PRO A 272 35.32 -0.68 10.87
CA PRO A 272 35.87 -0.44 12.19
C PRO A 272 34.78 -0.44 13.27
N ARG A 273 35.14 -0.96 14.46
CA ARG A 273 34.28 -0.89 15.64
C ARG A 273 34.28 0.53 16.20
N GLN A 274 33.11 1.01 16.63
CA GLN A 274 32.93 2.36 17.14
C GLN A 274 32.27 2.41 18.50
N THR A 275 32.69 3.40 19.30
CA THR A 275 32.19 3.64 20.64
C THR A 275 31.78 5.10 20.79
N ILE A 276 30.56 5.33 21.26
CA ILE A 276 30.03 6.65 21.58
C ILE A 276 30.58 7.04 22.94
N THR A 277 31.40 8.09 22.97
CA THR A 277 32.02 8.60 24.21
C THR A 277 31.34 9.86 24.71
N GLN A 278 30.75 10.64 23.81
CA GLN A 278 30.11 11.90 24.14
C GLN A 278 28.83 12.08 23.32
N ILE A 279 27.80 12.59 23.99
CA ILE A 279 26.57 13.06 23.37
C ILE A 279 26.40 14.54 23.69
N GLU A 280 26.09 15.33 22.68
CA GLU A 280 25.74 16.73 22.80
C GLU A 280 24.36 16.95 22.19
N ILE A 281 23.51 17.71 22.87
CA ILE A 281 22.18 18.08 22.39
C ILE A 281 22.18 19.59 22.25
N ASP A 282 22.06 20.03 21.00
CA ASP A 282 21.87 21.43 20.64
C ASP A 282 20.37 21.67 20.40
N ALA A 283 19.72 22.26 21.40
CA ALA A 283 18.29 22.50 21.41
C ALA A 283 17.94 23.91 21.92
N PRO A 284 16.86 24.53 21.42
CA PRO A 284 16.36 25.79 21.97
C PRO A 284 16.00 25.67 23.46
N VAL A 285 16.25 26.74 24.24
CA VAL A 285 15.98 26.80 25.69
C VAL A 285 14.54 26.43 26.04
N SER A 286 13.58 26.66 25.13
CA SER A 286 12.17 26.33 25.33
C SER A 286 11.88 24.83 25.45
N VAL A 287 12.76 23.97 24.93
CA VAL A 287 12.58 22.50 24.90
C VAL A 287 13.69 21.74 25.64
N ASP A 288 14.86 22.36 25.80
CA ASP A 288 16.07 21.73 26.32
C ASP A 288 15.90 21.07 27.71
N CYS A 289 15.11 21.65 28.61
CA CYS A 289 14.94 21.13 29.97
C CYS A 289 14.16 19.82 30.08
N ALA A 290 13.42 19.42 29.03
CA ALA A 290 12.61 18.20 29.02
C ALA A 290 13.24 17.06 28.20
N LEU A 291 14.41 17.29 27.60
CA LEU A 291 15.08 16.28 26.79
C LEU A 291 15.80 15.25 27.68
N PRO A 292 15.69 13.95 27.36
CA PRO A 292 16.39 12.92 28.11
C PRO A 292 17.91 13.07 27.93
N ARG A 293 18.65 13.27 29.02
CA ARG A 293 20.12 13.40 29.00
C ARG A 293 20.86 12.18 29.53
N GLU A 294 20.14 11.23 30.11
CA GLU A 294 20.72 10.03 30.70
C GLU A 294 20.91 8.97 29.63
N LEU A 295 22.14 8.84 29.15
CA LEU A 295 22.64 7.64 28.49
C LEU A 295 23.93 7.24 29.20
N ASP A 296 24.05 5.97 29.59
CA ASP A 296 25.25 5.46 30.23
C ASP A 296 26.39 5.43 29.22
N LEU A 297 27.31 6.39 29.33
CA LEU A 297 28.50 6.51 28.48
C LEU A 297 29.76 6.01 29.21
N PRO A 298 30.73 5.39 28.53
CA PRO A 298 30.77 5.13 27.08
C PRO A 298 29.90 3.94 26.65
N LEU A 299 29.26 4.06 25.48
CA LEU A 299 28.37 3.05 24.91
C LEU A 299 28.91 2.59 23.55
N LEU A 300 28.97 1.27 23.31
CA LEU A 300 29.26 0.75 21.97
C LEU A 300 28.20 1.23 20.99
N TRP A 301 28.59 1.48 19.74
CA TRP A 301 27.60 1.86 18.72
C TRP A 301 26.49 0.80 18.66
N ASN A 302 25.25 1.21 18.92
CA ASN A 302 24.10 0.34 18.85
C ASN A 302 22.98 1.13 18.17
N GLN A 303 22.68 0.78 16.91
CA GLN A 303 21.74 1.54 16.09
C GLN A 303 20.33 1.52 16.68
N SER A 304 19.89 0.38 17.22
CA SER A 304 18.61 0.25 17.91
C SER A 304 18.51 1.16 19.14
N ALA A 305 19.57 1.26 19.95
CA ALA A 305 19.63 2.13 21.12
C ALA A 305 19.60 3.62 20.71
N ILE A 306 20.33 3.98 19.64
CA ILE A 306 20.30 5.33 19.06
C ILE A 306 18.90 5.66 18.54
N ASN A 307 18.28 4.78 17.77
CA ASN A 307 16.93 4.96 17.24
C ASN A 307 15.88 5.11 18.36
N ASN A 308 16.03 4.34 19.45
CA ASN A 308 15.19 4.46 20.64
C ASN A 308 15.40 5.80 21.34
N TYR A 309 16.65 6.26 21.46
CA TYR A 309 16.97 7.56 22.04
C TYR A 309 16.41 8.72 21.20
N ASP A 310 16.54 8.65 19.88
CA ASP A 310 15.90 9.53 18.92
C ASP A 310 14.38 9.58 19.12
N SER A 311 13.73 8.41 19.21
CA SER A 311 12.30 8.31 19.47
C SER A 311 11.92 8.95 20.81
N ASN A 312 12.74 8.79 21.85
CA ASN A 312 12.51 9.39 23.16
C ASN A 312 12.61 10.92 23.12
N ILE A 313 13.56 11.49 22.36
CA ILE A 313 13.63 12.94 22.15
C ILE A 313 12.41 13.42 21.36
N ARG A 314 12.01 12.74 20.28
CA ARG A 314 10.78 13.09 19.52
C ARG A 314 9.55 13.01 20.41
N ASP A 315 9.45 11.99 21.25
CA ASP A 315 8.36 11.84 22.20
C ASP A 315 8.37 12.98 23.23
N ALA A 316 9.52 13.37 23.78
CA ALA A 316 9.64 14.52 24.67
C ALA A 316 9.17 15.83 24.02
N LEU A 317 9.53 16.07 22.75
CA LEU A 317 9.04 17.21 21.97
C LEU A 317 7.53 17.16 21.76
N ASN A 318 7.02 15.98 21.39
CA ASN A 318 5.60 15.72 21.22
C ASN A 318 4.80 16.00 22.50
N LEU A 319 5.34 15.60 23.67
CA LEU A 319 4.74 15.86 25.00
C LEU A 319 4.63 17.36 25.28
N GLN A 320 5.54 18.18 24.75
CA GLN A 320 5.49 19.64 24.87
C GLN A 320 4.60 20.33 23.82
N GLY A 321 3.99 19.55 22.91
CA GLY A 321 3.08 20.02 21.86
C GLY A 321 3.73 20.26 20.50
N TYR A 322 4.97 19.80 20.29
CA TYR A 322 5.71 19.92 19.04
C TYR A 322 5.57 18.65 18.19
N VAL A 323 4.55 18.61 17.33
CA VAL A 323 4.12 17.40 16.60
C VAL A 323 5.11 16.94 15.54
N TYR A 324 5.66 17.90 14.81
CA TYR A 324 6.58 17.68 13.69
C TYR A 324 7.98 18.15 14.04
N GLY A 325 8.38 17.95 15.31
CA GLY A 325 9.74 18.23 15.74
C GLY A 325 10.73 17.36 14.96
N GLU A 326 11.68 18.01 14.29
CA GLU A 326 12.76 17.31 13.57
C GLU A 326 13.99 17.19 14.48
N ILE A 327 14.68 16.06 14.37
CA ILE A 327 15.98 15.83 14.99
C ILE A 327 16.94 15.51 13.85
N ARG A 328 18.07 16.21 13.84
CA ARG A 328 19.19 15.88 12.96
C ARG A 328 20.35 15.41 13.81
N GLN A 329 20.82 14.21 13.52
CA GLN A 329 21.98 13.64 14.19
C GLN A 329 23.21 13.86 13.30
N ASP A 330 24.19 14.57 13.82
CA ASP A 330 25.52 14.65 13.24
C ASP A 330 26.47 13.73 14.01
N ARG A 331 27.29 12.98 13.28
CA ARG A 331 28.37 12.15 13.85
C ARG A 331 29.71 12.83 13.62
N ILE A 332 30.48 12.98 14.69
CA ILE A 332 31.82 13.55 14.66
C ILE A 332 32.80 12.47 15.16
N GLU A 333 33.76 12.10 14.32
CA GLU A 333 34.85 11.20 14.73
C GLU A 333 35.85 12.00 15.59
N LEU A 334 36.14 11.50 16.79
CA LEU A 334 37.02 12.17 17.75
C LEU A 334 38.47 11.72 17.59
N ASP A 335 38.68 10.46 17.20
CA ASP A 335 39.99 9.87 17.00
C ASP A 335 39.97 8.74 15.96
N ASN A 336 41.16 8.20 15.69
CA ASN A 336 41.34 7.06 14.80
C ASN A 336 41.05 5.70 15.48
N ASP A 337 40.81 5.68 16.80
CA ASP A 337 40.55 4.47 17.59
C ASP A 337 39.06 4.09 17.59
N GLY A 338 38.23 4.83 16.85
CA GLY A 338 36.81 4.57 16.67
C GLY A 338 35.91 5.26 17.70
N HIS A 339 36.43 6.24 18.45
CA HIS A 339 35.58 7.02 19.35
C HIS A 339 34.82 8.10 18.58
N VAL A 340 33.51 8.16 18.83
CA VAL A 340 32.61 9.08 18.14
C VAL A 340 31.82 9.91 19.13
N LYS A 341 31.57 11.15 18.73
CA LYS A 341 30.64 12.07 19.38
C LYS A 341 29.38 12.19 18.53
N LEU A 342 28.23 12.05 19.18
CA LEU A 342 26.93 12.31 18.56
C LEU A 342 26.45 13.70 18.95
N VAL A 343 26.08 14.51 17.95
CA VAL A 343 25.49 15.84 18.15
C VAL A 343 24.07 15.82 17.62
N TYR A 344 23.10 15.93 18.51
CA TYR A 344 21.68 16.02 18.17
C TYR A 344 21.28 17.48 18.06
N ARG A 345 20.92 17.92 16.85
CA ARG A 345 20.31 19.24 16.64
C ARG A 345 18.80 19.10 16.61
N VAL A 346 18.13 19.79 17.53
CA VAL A 346 16.69 19.68 17.73
C VAL A 346 15.97 20.89 17.15
N PHE A 347 15.06 20.63 16.21
CA PHE A 347 14.23 21.64 15.56
C PHE A 347 12.77 21.39 15.98
N PRO A 348 12.27 22.05 17.04
CA PRO A 348 10.95 21.73 17.59
C PRO A 348 9.79 22.09 16.64
N GLY A 349 9.97 23.04 15.71
CA GLY A 349 8.90 23.48 14.82
C GLY A 349 7.76 24.23 15.54
N PRO A 350 6.62 24.46 14.86
CA PRO A 350 5.49 25.16 15.45
C PRO A 350 4.63 24.25 16.34
N LYS A 351 3.92 24.86 17.29
CA LYS A 351 2.84 24.19 18.03
C LYS A 351 1.54 24.26 17.23
N TYR A 352 0.73 23.22 17.35
CA TYR A 352 -0.53 23.11 16.62
C TYR A 352 -1.74 23.18 17.56
N ARG A 353 -2.82 23.78 17.06
CA ARG A 353 -4.16 23.69 17.64
C ARG A 353 -4.97 22.65 16.90
N ILE A 354 -5.70 21.84 17.65
CA ILE A 354 -6.59 20.83 17.09
C ILE A 354 -7.75 21.56 16.44
N ARG A 355 -8.00 21.30 15.17
CA ARG A 355 -9.10 21.90 14.42
C ARG A 355 -10.31 20.99 14.46
N ASN A 356 -10.22 19.79 13.87
CA ASN A 356 -11.30 18.80 13.89
C ASN A 356 -10.82 17.39 14.22
N TYR A 357 -11.72 16.59 14.78
CA TYR A 357 -11.57 15.12 14.83
C TYR A 357 -12.41 14.44 13.75
N HIS A 358 -11.76 13.66 12.90
CA HIS A 358 -12.40 12.84 11.88
C HIS A 358 -12.39 11.37 12.31
N ILE A 359 -13.55 10.85 12.68
CA ILE A 359 -13.71 9.47 13.14
C ILE A 359 -14.17 8.60 11.96
N ARG A 360 -13.49 7.47 11.72
CA ARG A 360 -13.81 6.51 10.64
C ARG A 360 -13.68 5.07 11.11
N GLY A 361 -14.43 4.18 10.47
CA GLY A 361 -14.38 2.73 10.71
C GLY A 361 -15.36 2.21 11.77
N ASN A 362 -16.05 3.09 12.49
CA ASN A 362 -17.14 2.75 13.40
C ASN A 362 -18.45 2.48 12.63
N THR A 363 -18.57 1.29 12.02
CA THR A 363 -19.75 0.92 11.23
C THR A 363 -20.95 0.51 12.06
N LEU A 364 -20.72 -0.18 13.18
CA LEU A 364 -21.76 -0.66 14.10
C LEU A 364 -21.88 0.25 15.31
N THR A 365 -20.76 0.74 15.84
CA THR A 365 -20.68 1.59 17.03
C THR A 365 -21.03 3.02 16.69
N GLN A 366 -21.92 3.61 17.48
CA GLN A 366 -22.31 4.99 17.29
C GLN A 366 -21.12 5.92 17.50
N GLU A 367 -20.92 6.89 16.61
CA GLU A 367 -19.78 7.81 16.66
C GLU A 367 -19.67 8.54 18.02
N ARG A 368 -20.81 8.89 18.64
CA ARG A 368 -20.83 9.51 19.97
C ARG A 368 -20.08 8.71 21.03
N ILE A 369 -20.04 7.39 20.92
CA ILE A 369 -19.35 6.53 21.88
C ILE A 369 -17.86 6.80 21.80
N VAL A 370 -17.31 6.86 20.59
CA VAL A 370 -15.91 7.19 20.34
C VAL A 370 -15.62 8.63 20.76
N ARG A 371 -16.49 9.57 20.36
CA ARG A 371 -16.34 11.01 20.65
C ARG A 371 -16.37 11.32 22.15
N ASN A 372 -17.10 10.55 22.96
CA ASN A 372 -17.13 10.72 24.42
C ASN A 372 -15.78 10.40 25.11
N PHE A 373 -14.89 9.64 24.47
CA PHE A 373 -13.55 9.39 25.00
C PHE A 373 -12.56 10.51 24.70
N ILE A 374 -12.93 11.46 23.82
CA ILE A 374 -12.08 12.60 23.50
C ILE A 374 -12.09 13.58 24.68
N THR A 375 -11.01 13.58 25.44
CA THR A 375 -10.81 14.48 26.59
C THR A 375 -10.45 15.90 26.17
N ARG A 376 -9.83 16.05 24.99
CA ARG A 376 -9.24 17.30 24.50
C ARG A 376 -10.08 17.88 23.36
N PRO A 377 -10.86 18.96 23.60
CA PRO A 377 -11.81 19.46 22.60
C PRO A 377 -11.13 20.16 21.42
N GLU A 378 -11.88 20.31 20.33
CA GLU A 378 -11.50 21.14 19.18
C GLU A 378 -11.19 22.59 19.61
N GLY A 379 -10.21 23.21 18.96
CA GLY A 379 -9.65 24.53 19.30
C GLY A 379 -8.55 24.52 20.37
N SER A 380 -8.37 23.42 21.10
CA SER A 380 -7.33 23.31 22.12
C SER A 380 -5.94 23.03 21.52
N MET A 381 -4.87 23.30 22.28
CA MET A 381 -3.52 22.94 21.86
C MET A 381 -3.35 21.43 21.79
N TYR A 382 -2.69 20.95 20.74
CA TYR A 382 -2.33 19.55 20.56
C TYR A 382 -1.47 19.05 21.73
N SER A 383 -1.75 17.82 22.16
CA SER A 383 -1.00 17.10 23.19
C SER A 383 -0.92 15.63 22.80
N SER A 384 0.28 15.10 22.64
CA SER A 384 0.45 13.67 22.33
C SER A 384 0.03 12.77 23.50
N VAL A 385 0.12 13.25 24.75
CA VAL A 385 -0.36 12.54 25.95
C VAL A 385 -1.85 12.25 25.82
N ASP A 386 -2.63 13.28 25.47
CA ASP A 386 -4.09 13.17 25.39
C ASP A 386 -4.51 12.18 24.30
N LEU A 387 -3.74 12.08 23.20
CA LEU A 387 -3.98 11.11 22.13
C LEU A 387 -3.56 9.69 22.50
N LYS A 388 -2.43 9.51 23.19
CA LYS A 388 -2.02 8.21 23.74
C LYS A 388 -3.07 7.71 24.74
N ASP A 389 -3.57 8.59 25.61
CA ASP A 389 -4.63 8.28 26.58
C ASP A 389 -5.98 7.97 25.91
N LEU A 390 -6.34 8.72 24.86
CA LEU A 390 -7.52 8.44 24.03
C LEU A 390 -7.41 7.03 23.42
N ASN A 391 -6.28 6.70 22.79
CA ASN A 391 -6.06 5.37 22.22
C ASN A 391 -6.16 4.27 23.27
N ALA A 392 -5.45 4.43 24.40
CA ALA A 392 -5.46 3.46 25.49
C ALA A 392 -6.87 3.28 26.08
N SER A 393 -7.65 4.36 26.17
CA SER A 393 -9.02 4.33 26.67
C SER A 393 -9.96 3.59 25.72
N LEU A 394 -9.87 3.88 24.41
CA LEU A 394 -10.66 3.19 23.38
C LEU A 394 -10.31 1.71 23.30
N SER A 395 -9.02 1.37 23.31
CA SER A 395 -8.54 -0.01 23.29
C SER A 395 -9.03 -0.80 24.52
N ARG A 396 -9.08 -0.16 25.69
CA ARG A 396 -9.58 -0.79 26.93
C ARG A 396 -11.06 -1.13 26.91
N THR A 397 -11.86 -0.49 26.06
CA THR A 397 -13.29 -0.82 25.92
C THR A 397 -13.51 -2.24 25.39
N GLY A 398 -12.53 -2.80 24.66
CA GLY A 398 -12.68 -4.07 23.96
C GLY A 398 -13.74 -4.06 22.85
N LEU A 399 -14.12 -2.86 22.37
CA LEU A 399 -15.01 -2.63 21.23
C LEU A 399 -14.24 -2.54 19.91
N PHE A 400 -12.96 -2.17 19.98
CA PHE A 400 -12.09 -1.95 18.84
C PHE A 400 -10.87 -2.86 18.97
N ARG A 401 -10.50 -3.50 17.86
CA ARG A 401 -9.31 -4.33 17.76
C ARG A 401 -8.08 -3.48 17.46
N ASP A 402 -8.24 -2.49 16.60
CA ASP A 402 -7.18 -1.55 16.24
C ASP A 402 -7.70 -0.12 16.29
N VAL A 403 -6.85 0.79 16.76
CA VAL A 403 -7.15 2.22 16.91
C VAL A 403 -5.93 3.00 16.47
N GLN A 404 -6.05 3.65 15.31
CA GLN A 404 -4.98 4.43 14.70
C GLN A 404 -5.33 5.91 14.71
N LEU A 405 -4.37 6.72 15.16
CA LEU A 405 -4.47 8.17 15.19
C LEU A 405 -3.45 8.73 14.21
N HIS A 406 -3.94 9.46 13.20
CA HIS A 406 -3.13 10.10 12.18
C HIS A 406 -3.34 11.61 12.24
N PRO A 407 -2.49 12.35 12.98
CA PRO A 407 -2.50 13.81 12.95
C PRO A 407 -2.03 14.31 11.59
N GLN A 408 -2.75 15.26 11.00
CA GLN A 408 -2.40 15.85 9.71
C GLN A 408 -2.38 17.38 9.82
N ALA A 409 -1.20 17.97 9.61
CA ALA A 409 -1.05 19.43 9.56
C ALA A 409 -1.77 20.02 8.37
N ILE A 410 -2.35 21.20 8.58
CA ILE A 410 -3.05 21.98 7.57
C ILE A 410 -2.33 23.33 7.48
N ALA A 411 -2.66 24.14 6.47
CA ALA A 411 -2.14 25.49 6.36
C ALA A 411 -2.35 26.28 7.66
N GLY A 412 -1.27 26.84 8.20
CA GLY A 412 -1.25 27.55 9.50
C GLY A 412 -0.75 26.68 10.66
N SER A 413 -1.13 27.06 11.88
CA SER A 413 -0.81 26.33 13.13
C SER A 413 -1.98 25.46 13.60
N GLU A 414 -2.67 24.82 12.65
CA GLU A 414 -3.84 23.98 12.87
C GLU A 414 -3.60 22.54 12.40
N ILE A 415 -4.17 21.57 13.11
CA ILE A 415 -4.02 20.14 12.83
C ILE A 415 -5.38 19.43 12.90
N ASP A 416 -5.69 18.61 11.90
CA ASP A 416 -6.83 17.68 11.98
C ASP A 416 -6.34 16.33 12.48
N ILE A 417 -7.17 15.64 13.25
CA ILE A 417 -6.86 14.32 13.81
C ILE A 417 -7.78 13.28 13.16
N TYR A 418 -7.20 12.39 12.36
CA TYR A 418 -7.93 11.27 11.77
C TYR A 418 -7.83 10.06 12.69
N LEU A 419 -8.95 9.71 13.32
CA LEU A 419 -9.11 8.55 14.17
C LEU A 419 -9.75 7.42 13.35
N SER A 420 -8.94 6.44 12.97
CA SER A 420 -9.41 5.23 12.28
C SER A 420 -9.51 4.09 13.29
N VAL A 421 -10.71 3.50 13.41
CA VAL A 421 -10.95 2.39 14.32
C VAL A 421 -11.40 1.14 13.56
N GLU A 422 -10.88 -0.02 13.94
CA GLU A 422 -11.35 -1.31 13.48
C GLU A 422 -12.19 -1.96 14.59
N GLU A 423 -13.47 -2.21 14.34
CA GLU A 423 -14.37 -2.80 15.33
C GLU A 423 -14.06 -4.27 15.59
N ASP A 424 -13.96 -4.67 16.86
CA ASP A 424 -13.75 -6.07 17.26
C ASP A 424 -15.07 -6.86 17.29
N LYS A 425 -14.97 -8.19 17.34
CA LYS A 425 -16.11 -9.07 17.53
C LYS A 425 -16.65 -8.94 18.95
N THR A 426 -17.73 -8.16 19.10
CA THR A 426 -18.36 -7.88 20.39
C THR A 426 -19.28 -8.99 20.90
N LYS A 427 -19.74 -9.87 20.01
CA LYS A 427 -20.68 -10.97 20.31
C LYS A 427 -19.93 -12.27 20.60
N LYS A 428 -20.27 -12.93 21.71
CA LYS A 428 -19.64 -14.19 22.14
C LYS A 428 -20.68 -15.14 22.70
N ILE A 429 -20.58 -16.43 22.34
CA ILE A 429 -21.32 -17.52 22.97
C ILE A 429 -20.33 -18.27 23.87
N PHE A 430 -20.73 -18.57 25.10
CA PHE A 430 -19.90 -19.31 26.05
C PHE A 430 -20.69 -20.45 26.69
N ALA A 431 -19.98 -21.54 26.99
CA ALA A 431 -20.48 -22.68 27.73
C ALA A 431 -19.39 -23.14 28.69
N THR A 432 -19.70 -23.21 29.98
CA THR A 432 -18.77 -23.61 31.04
C THR A 432 -19.43 -24.68 31.90
N GLY A 433 -18.72 -25.78 32.19
CA GLY A 433 -19.21 -26.83 33.07
C GLY A 433 -18.14 -27.26 34.07
N GLY A 434 -18.57 -27.66 35.28
CA GLY A 434 -17.67 -28.10 36.35
C GLY A 434 -18.33 -29.12 37.27
N ALA A 435 -17.51 -29.98 37.87
CA ALA A 435 -17.95 -30.95 38.88
C ALA A 435 -17.35 -30.57 40.24
N SER A 436 -18.16 -30.63 41.29
CA SER A 436 -17.74 -30.38 42.67
C SER A 436 -18.32 -31.45 43.60
N ASN A 437 -17.90 -31.45 44.87
CA ASN A 437 -18.46 -32.33 45.91
C ASN A 437 -19.97 -32.11 46.16
N ILE A 438 -20.55 -31.03 45.60
CA ILE A 438 -21.96 -30.62 45.76
C ILE A 438 -22.77 -30.94 44.48
N GLY A 439 -22.12 -31.35 43.38
CA GLY A 439 -22.78 -31.73 42.13
C GLY A 439 -22.11 -31.17 40.88
N TYR A 440 -22.80 -31.33 39.75
CA TYR A 440 -22.42 -30.76 38.45
C TYR A 440 -23.05 -29.39 38.27
N MET A 441 -22.27 -28.43 37.79
CA MET A 441 -22.74 -27.09 37.42
C MET A 441 -22.48 -26.89 35.94
N TRP A 442 -23.43 -26.28 35.24
CA TRP A 442 -23.23 -25.88 33.85
C TRP A 442 -23.90 -24.54 33.56
N ASN A 443 -23.18 -23.71 32.80
CA ASN A 443 -23.57 -22.36 32.43
C ASN A 443 -23.45 -22.21 30.92
N VAL A 444 -24.51 -21.75 30.25
CA VAL A 444 -24.46 -21.37 28.84
C VAL A 444 -24.98 -19.96 28.71
N GLY A 445 -24.34 -19.14 27.89
CA GLY A 445 -24.78 -17.77 27.68
C GLY A 445 -24.31 -17.15 26.38
N PHE A 446 -24.96 -16.04 26.06
CA PHE A 446 -24.62 -15.13 24.98
C PHE A 446 -24.29 -13.76 25.58
N GLU A 447 -23.17 -13.20 25.16
CA GLU A 447 -22.72 -11.88 25.52
C GLU A 447 -22.63 -11.01 24.26
N ASP A 448 -23.12 -9.78 24.34
CA ASP A 448 -22.81 -8.72 23.38
C ASP A 448 -22.29 -7.50 24.14
N ARG A 449 -21.04 -7.11 23.89
CA ARG A 449 -20.41 -5.96 24.54
C ARG A 449 -20.85 -4.61 23.96
N ASN A 450 -21.57 -4.62 22.84
CA ASN A 450 -21.93 -3.41 22.11
C ASN A 450 -23.35 -3.51 21.55
N ILE A 451 -24.31 -3.81 22.41
CA ILE A 451 -25.69 -4.00 21.99
C ILE A 451 -26.18 -2.72 21.27
N LEU A 452 -26.69 -2.88 20.05
CA LEU A 452 -27.13 -1.78 19.17
C LEU A 452 -26.09 -0.66 18.93
N GLY A 453 -24.79 -0.97 19.06
CA GLY A 453 -23.73 0.02 18.85
C GLY A 453 -23.62 1.08 19.95
N THR A 454 -24.22 0.83 21.12
CA THR A 454 -24.32 1.83 22.21
C THR A 454 -23.14 1.83 23.18
N GLY A 455 -22.17 0.93 23.01
CA GLY A 455 -21.10 0.67 23.99
C GLY A 455 -21.59 -0.03 25.26
N THR A 456 -22.84 -0.52 25.28
CA THR A 456 -23.42 -1.19 26.46
C THR A 456 -23.23 -2.70 26.37
N ARG A 457 -22.76 -3.31 27.45
CA ARG A 457 -22.65 -4.77 27.59
C ARG A 457 -23.98 -5.39 28.01
N SER A 458 -24.45 -6.37 27.26
CA SER A 458 -25.61 -7.20 27.57
C SER A 458 -25.18 -8.67 27.65
N VAL A 459 -25.64 -9.38 28.68
CA VAL A 459 -25.35 -10.81 28.88
C VAL A 459 -26.66 -11.52 29.17
N LEU A 460 -26.93 -12.57 28.41
CA LEU A 460 -28.02 -13.50 28.64
C LEU A 460 -27.41 -14.85 28.99
N LYS A 461 -27.67 -15.36 30.20
CA LYS A 461 -27.11 -16.64 30.69
C LYS A 461 -28.17 -17.51 31.34
N TYR A 462 -27.98 -18.81 31.23
CA TYR A 462 -28.73 -19.85 31.93
C TYR A 462 -27.75 -20.66 32.79
N GLU A 463 -28.12 -20.93 34.05
CA GLU A 463 -27.31 -21.63 35.05
C GLU A 463 -28.15 -22.76 35.67
N SER A 464 -27.55 -23.94 35.87
CA SER A 464 -28.19 -25.12 36.48
C SER A 464 -27.26 -25.88 37.40
#